data_AF-A0A7D9EMV8-F1
#
_entry.id   AF-A0A7D9EMV8-F1
#
_cell.length_a   1.000
_cell.length_b   1.000
_cell.length_c   1.000
_cell.angle_alpha   90.00
_cell.angle_beta   90.00
_cell.angle_gamma   90.00
#
_symmetry.space_group_name_H-M   'P 1'
#
loop_
_entity.id
_entity.type
_entity.pdbx_description
1 polymer ?
#
loop_
_entity_poly.entity_id
_entity_poly.type
_entity_poly.pdbx_seq_one_letter_code
_entity_poly.pdbx_strand_id
1 'polypeptide(L)' 'DYSAESIQSVADSLANLARTLSFDPNYLSPFAKQARMQEGIEVIGGKPDDITVLVAIVSLAPTPV' A
#
# COMPACT_ATOMS: atom_id res chain seq x y z
N ASP A 1 5.71 1.12 -19.69
CA ASP A 1 7.14 1.35 -19.50
C ASP A 1 7.56 0.59 -18.24
N TYR A 2 8.67 -0.13 -18.27
CA TYR A 2 9.21 -0.87 -17.12
C TYR A 2 10.55 -0.27 -16.66
N SER A 3 10.79 0.99 -17.03
CA SER A 3 11.91 1.78 -16.54
C SER A 3 11.93 1.82 -15.01
N ALA A 4 13.13 1.90 -14.43
CA ALA A 4 13.30 1.98 -12.99
C ALA A 4 12.54 3.19 -12.41
N GLU A 5 12.52 4.30 -13.14
CA GLU A 5 11.79 5.51 -12.79
C GLU A 5 10.28 5.28 -12.75
N SER A 6 9.72 4.56 -13.74
CA SER A 6 8.30 4.21 -13.75
C SER A 6 7.94 3.29 -12.58
N ILE A 7 8.80 2.31 -12.27
CA ILE A 7 8.60 1.39 -11.14
C ILE A 7 8.67 2.13 -9.80
N GLN A 8 9.67 3.00 -9.63
CA GLN A 8 9.82 3.82 -8.43
C GLN A 8 8.61 4.74 -8.24
N SER A 9 8.12 5.37 -9.30
CA SER A 9 6.92 6.21 -9.25
C SER A 9 5.68 5.42 -8.78
N VAL A 10 5.56 4.13 -9.12
CA VAL A 10 4.49 3.27 -8.62
C VAL A 10 4.66 3.01 -7.12
N ALA A 11 5.88 2.67 -6.69
CA ALA A 11 6.17 2.46 -5.27
C ALA A 11 5.85 3.71 -4.44
N ASP A 12 6.29 4.88 -4.91
CA ASP A 12 6.06 6.17 -4.27
C ASP A 12 4.57 6.52 -4.22
N SER A 13 3.82 6.25 -5.29
CA SER A 13 2.38 6.50 -5.34
C SER A 13 1.62 5.65 -4.32
N LEU A 14 1.97 4.36 -4.22
CA LEU A 14 1.38 3.45 -3.25
C LEU A 14 1.74 3.87 -1.82
N ALA A 15 3.00 4.20 -1.55
CA ALA A 15 3.46 4.65 -0.24
C ALA A 15 2.75 5.96 0.17
N ASN A 16 2.61 6.92 -0.74
CA ASN A 16 1.92 8.18 -0.47
C ASN A 16 0.42 8.02 -0.23
N LEU A 17 -0.25 7.14 -0.99
CA LEU A 17 -1.65 6.83 -0.75
C LEU A 17 -1.84 6.17 0.62
N ALA A 18 -1.04 5.14 0.92
CA ALA A 18 -1.08 4.45 2.21
C ALA A 18 -0.80 5.43 3.36
N ARG A 19 0.19 6.33 3.23
CA ARG A 19 0.51 7.37 4.20
C ARG A 19 -0.68 8.30 4.43
N THR A 20 -1.30 8.79 3.35
CA THR A 20 -2.46 9.68 3.45
C THR A 20 -3.61 9.01 4.20
N LEU A 21 -3.93 7.77 3.86
CA LEU A 21 -4.99 6.99 4.51
C LEU A 21 -4.63 6.58 5.95
N SER A 22 -3.35 6.40 6.27
CA SER A 22 -2.88 6.03 7.62
C SER A 22 -3.14 7.12 8.65
N PHE A 23 -3.17 8.39 8.21
CA PHE A 23 -3.45 9.54 9.06
C PHE A 23 -4.90 10.04 8.96
N ASP A 24 -5.75 9.45 8.11
CA ASP A 24 -7.16 9.83 8.01
C ASP A 24 -7.95 9.21 9.18
N PRO A 25 -8.47 10.01 10.13
CA PRO A 25 -9.20 9.49 11.29
C PRO A 25 -10.58 8.91 10.93
N ASN A 26 -11.10 9.23 9.74
CA ASN A 26 -12.42 8.79 9.29
C ASN A 26 -12.34 7.60 8.33
N TYR A 27 -11.15 7.23 7.88
CA TYR A 27 -10.96 6.09 6.99
C TYR A 27 -11.21 4.79 7.74
N LEU A 28 -12.15 3.98 7.25
CA LEU A 28 -12.33 2.62 7.74
C LEU A 28 -11.23 1.72 7.16
N SER A 29 -10.04 1.81 7.75
CA SER A 29 -8.84 1.10 7.31
C SER A 29 -8.98 -0.42 7.40
N PRO A 30 -8.19 -1.19 6.64
CA PRO A 30 -8.16 -2.65 6.77
C PRO A 30 -7.90 -3.10 8.22
N PHE A 31 -7.00 -2.41 8.93
CA PHE A 31 -6.76 -2.62 10.36
C PHE A 31 -8.03 -2.40 11.19
N ALA A 32 -8.71 -1.26 11.01
CA ALA A 32 -9.92 -0.94 11.77
C ALA A 32 -11.07 -1.92 11.48
N LYS A 33 -11.25 -2.34 10.22
CA LYS A 33 -12.21 -3.39 9.85
C LYS A 33 -11.90 -4.69 10.58
N GLN A 34 -10.63 -5.08 10.58
CA GLN A 34 -10.20 -6.34 11.17
C GLN A 34 -10.40 -6.34 12.69
N ALA A 35 -10.00 -5.27 13.36
CA ALA A 35 -10.14 -5.07 14.80
C ALA A 35 -11.61 -5.15 15.26
N ARG A 36 -12.53 -4.53 14.51
CA ARG A 36 -13.97 -4.64 14.80
C ARG A 36 -14.51 -6.05 14.60
N MET A 37 -14.22 -6.65 13.44
CA MET A 37 -14.84 -7.91 13.04
C MET A 37 -14.33 -9.14 13.80
N GLN A 38 -13.04 -9.18 14.12
CA GLN A 38 -12.43 -10.36 14.77
C GLN A 38 -12.17 -10.16 16.26
N GLU A 39 -11.85 -8.94 16.69
CA GLU A 39 -11.45 -8.67 18.08
C GLU A 39 -12.51 -7.90 18.89
N GLY A 40 -13.60 -7.46 18.25
CA GLY A 40 -14.65 -6.67 18.89
C GLY A 40 -14.19 -5.27 19.35
N ILE A 41 -13.09 -4.77 18.78
CA ILE A 41 -12.52 -3.47 19.14
C ILE A 41 -13.12 -2.39 18.24
N GLU A 42 -13.92 -1.50 18.82
CA GLU A 42 -14.57 -0.38 18.12
C GLU A 42 -13.59 0.77 17.85
N VAL A 43 -12.78 0.63 16.81
CA VAL A 43 -11.82 1.63 16.35
C VAL A 43 -12.14 2.12 14.94
N ILE A 44 -11.92 3.40 14.63
CA ILE A 44 -11.98 3.98 13.28
C ILE A 44 -10.68 4.71 12.98
N GLY A 45 -10.38 4.90 11.70
CA GLY A 45 -9.24 5.64 11.21
C GLY A 45 -8.19 4.76 10.58
N GLY A 46 -7.25 5.42 9.90
CA GLY A 46 -5.97 4.85 9.55
C GLY A 46 -5.16 4.43 10.77
N LYS A 47 -4.15 3.59 10.52
CA LYS A 47 -3.15 3.24 11.52
C LYS A 47 -1.84 3.93 11.15
N PRO A 48 -1.43 5.00 11.87
CA PRO A 48 -0.13 5.62 11.66
C PRO A 48 0.98 4.65 12.03
N ASP A 49 1.79 4.24 11.05
CA ASP A 49 2.89 3.30 11.21
C ASP A 49 3.88 3.48 10.05
N ASP A 50 5.08 2.91 10.16
CA ASP A 50 6.08 2.95 9.08
C ASP A 50 5.59 2.20 7.84
N ILE A 51 5.78 2.79 6.66
CA ILE A 51 5.35 2.23 5.37
C ILE A 51 6.58 1.90 4.51
N THR A 52 6.73 0.62 4.17
CA THR A 52 7.75 0.14 3.22
C THR A 52 7.05 -0.53 2.04
N VAL A 53 7.38 -0.13 0.81
CA VAL A 53 6.80 -0.68 -0.42
C VAL A 53 7.93 -1.24 -1.29
N LEU A 54 7.81 -2.50 -1.70
CA LEU A 54 8.65 -3.15 -2.71
C LEU A 54 7.79 -3.51 -3.92
N VAL A 55 8.21 -3.08 -5.10
CA VAL A 55 7.52 -3.40 -6.37
C VAL A 55 8.38 -4.36 -7.18
N ALA A 56 7.81 -5.50 -7.54
CA ALA A 56 8.44 -6.50 -8.41
C ALA A 56 7.62 -6.67 -9.69
N ILE A 57 8.31 -6.69 -10.83
CA ILE A 57 7.68 -6.88 -12.14
C ILE A 57 8.15 -8.21 -12.71
N VAL A 58 7.18 -9.01 -13.15
CA VAL A 58 7.42 -10.24 -13.90
C VAL A 58 7.18 -9.93 -15.37
N SER A 59 8.23 -10.02 -16.19
CA SER A 59 8.14 -9.88 -17.64
C SER A 59 8.68 -11.13 -18.34
N LEU A 60 8.19 -11.40 -19.55
CA LEU A 60 8.80 -12.41 -20.40
C LEU A 60 10.23 -11.98 -20.76
N ALA A 61 11.17 -12.93 -20.73
CA ALA A 61 12.51 -12.68 -21.24
C ALA A 61 12.40 -12.38 -22.75
N PRO A 62 13.19 -11.43 -23.29
CA PRO A 62 13.26 -11.25 -24.73
C PRO A 62 13.72 -12.58 -25.35
N THR A 63 12.93 -13.09 -26.30
CA THR A 63 13.33 -14.24 -27.11
C THR A 63 14.61 -13.86 -27.87
N PRO A 64 15.69 -14.65 -27.75
CA PRO A 64 16.88 -14.44 -28.58
C PRO A 64 16.47 -14.58 -30.06
N VAL A 65 16.77 -13.55 -30.85
CA VAL A 65 16.67 -13.58 -32.33
C VAL A 65 17.92 -14.19 -32.93
#